data_AF-A0A2D5I0V8-F1
#
_entry.id   AF-A0A2D5I0V8-F1
#
_cell.length_a   1.000
_cell.length_b   1.000
_cell.length_c   1.000
_cell.angle_alpha   90.00
_cell.angle_beta   90.00
_cell.angle_gamma   90.00
#
_symmetry.space_group_name_H-M   'P 1'
#
loop_
_entity.id
_entity.type
_entity.pdbx_description
1 polymer ?
#
loop_
_entity_poly.entity_id
_entity_poly.type
_entity_poly.pdbx_seq_one_letter_code
_entity_poly.pdbx_strand_id
1 'polypeptide(L)'
;MVKDFFIAVLIVMSSISLIDARHIYRVIYDEAQKKIQHHRNVKKEILDYKKLLSMLKDKARIEAIAQDDLNMVPVSSQNTVMLKIE
;
A
#
# COMPACT_ATOMS: atom_id res chain seq x y z
N MET A 1 62.29 0.73 1.60
CA MET A 1 61.79 1.90 0.86
C MET A 1 60.75 1.53 -0.21
N VAL A 2 61.09 0.77 -1.26
CA VAL A 2 60.12 0.39 -2.31
C VAL A 2 59.01 -0.54 -1.79
N LYS A 3 59.37 -1.57 -1.01
CA LYS A 3 58.41 -2.50 -0.38
C LYS A 3 57.41 -1.78 0.53
N ASP A 4 57.88 -0.82 1.32
CA ASP A 4 57.04 -0.08 2.27
C ASP A 4 56.05 0.83 1.54
N PHE A 5 56.47 1.41 0.42
CA PHE A 5 55.59 2.16 -0.48
C PHE A 5 54.49 1.27 -1.07
N PHE A 6 54.84 0.06 -1.56
CA PHE A 6 53.84 -0.90 -2.06
C PHE A 6 52.84 -1.32 -0.98
N ILE A 7 53.31 -1.57 0.25
CA ILE A 7 52.44 -1.90 1.38
C ILE A 7 51.48 -0.74 1.68
N ALA A 8 51.98 0.50 1.71
CA ALA A 8 51.14 1.68 1.92
C ALA A 8 50.07 1.83 0.82
N VAL A 9 50.43 1.63 -0.45
CA VAL A 9 49.48 1.67 -1.58
C VAL A 9 48.41 0.58 -1.44
N LEU A 10 48.80 -0.65 -1.08
CA LEU A 10 47.85 -1.75 -0.89
C LEU A 10 46.86 -1.47 0.25
N ILE A 11 47.31 -0.88 1.35
CA ILE A 11 46.46 -0.51 2.49
C ILE A 11 45.45 0.57 2.08
N VAL A 12 45.90 1.60 1.35
CA VAL A 12 45.03 2.67 0.86
C VAL A 12 43.98 2.12 -0.10
N MET A 13 44.38 1.31 -1.08
CA MET A 13 43.47 0.71 -2.05
C MET A 13 42.45 -0.23 -1.39
N SER A 14 42.89 -1.02 -0.41
CA SER A 14 41.98 -1.90 0.35
C SER A 14 40.96 -1.10 1.17
N SER A 15 41.39 0.02 1.73
CA SER A 15 40.51 0.91 2.52
C SER A 15 39.45 1.58 1.65
N ILE A 16 39.83 2.06 0.45
CA ILE A 16 38.91 2.66 -0.52
C ILE A 16 37.89 1.62 -0.99
N SER A 17 38.35 0.43 -1.38
CA SER A 17 37.47 -0.67 -1.79
C SER A 17 36.46 -1.06 -0.70
N LEU A 18 36.88 -1.05 0.56
CA LEU A 18 35.98 -1.34 1.68
C LEU A 18 34.91 -0.25 1.88
N ILE A 19 35.26 1.02 1.68
CA ILE A 19 34.31 2.14 1.77
C ILE A 19 33.28 2.05 0.63
N ASP A 20 33.74 1.80 -0.59
CA ASP A 20 32.86 1.65 -1.75
C ASP A 20 31.90 0.47 -1.60
N ALA A 21 32.40 -0.68 -1.13
CA ALA A 21 31.58 -1.85 -0.85
C ALA A 21 30.47 -1.55 0.19
N ARG A 22 30.81 -0.80 1.25
CA ARG A 22 29.83 -0.38 2.27
C ARG A 22 28.82 0.61 1.70
N HIS A 23 29.25 1.54 0.86
CA HIS A 23 28.35 2.51 0.22
C HIS A 23 27.35 1.79 -0.70
N ILE A 24 27.84 0.92 -1.58
CA ILE A 24 27.01 0.11 -2.49
C ILE A 24 26.03 -0.74 -1.70
N TYR A 25 26.48 -1.40 -0.63
CA TYR A 25 25.59 -2.20 0.22
C TYR A 25 24.46 -1.36 0.82
N ARG A 26 24.76 -0.16 1.35
CA ARG A 26 23.73 0.74 1.88
C ARG A 26 22.74 1.18 0.82
N VAL A 27 23.22 1.57 -0.37
CA VAL A 27 22.35 1.99 -1.47
C VAL A 27 21.41 0.86 -1.88
N ILE A 28 21.93 -0.36 -2.06
CA ILE A 28 21.13 -1.53 -2.40
C ILE A 28 20.12 -1.85 -1.29
N TYR A 29 20.55 -1.78 -0.02
CA TYR A 29 19.68 -2.03 1.12
C TYR A 29 18.54 -1.01 1.20
N ASP A 30 18.83 0.28 1.06
CA ASP A 30 17.83 1.35 1.10
C ASP A 30 16.82 1.21 -0.04
N GLU A 31 17.29 0.89 -1.25
CA GLU A 31 16.43 0.67 -2.41
C GLU A 31 15.53 -0.56 -2.22
N ALA A 32 16.08 -1.64 -1.65
CA ALA A 32 15.31 -2.84 -1.30
C ALA A 32 14.24 -2.53 -0.24
N GLN A 33 14.58 -1.75 0.80
CA GLN A 33 13.63 -1.33 1.83
C GLN A 33 12.50 -0.47 1.25
N LYS A 34 12.82 0.50 0.38
CA LYS A 34 11.80 1.30 -0.33
C LYS A 34 10.86 0.41 -1.12
N LYS A 35 11.39 -0.57 -1.86
CA LYS A 35 10.59 -1.49 -2.67
C LYS A 35 9.68 -2.37 -1.81
N ILE A 36 10.19 -2.88 -0.68
CA ILE A 36 9.41 -3.65 0.29
C ILE A 36 8.28 -2.79 0.87
N GLN A 37 8.58 -1.56 1.26
CA GLN A 37 7.58 -0.66 1.82
C GLN A 37 6.49 -0.29 0.81
N HIS A 38 6.87 -0.01 -0.43
CA HIS A 38 5.92 0.23 -1.51
C HIS A 38 4.99 -0.97 -1.72
N HIS A 39 5.55 -2.19 -1.76
CA HIS A 39 4.74 -3.41 -1.91
C HIS A 39 3.76 -3.62 -0.74
N ARG A 40 4.17 -3.30 0.50
CA ARG A 40 3.27 -3.34 1.66
C ARG A 40 2.12 -2.35 1.54
N ASN A 41 2.38 -1.13 1.08
CA ASN A 41 1.34 -0.11 0.87
C ASN A 41 0.33 -0.56 -0.20
N VAL A 42 0.82 -1.02 -1.35
CA VAL A 42 -0.04 -1.52 -2.44
C VAL A 42 -0.90 -2.71 -1.96
N LYS A 43 -0.32 -3.63 -1.20
CA LYS A 43 -1.07 -4.76 -0.63
C LYS A 43 -2.21 -4.29 0.29
N LYS A 44 -1.99 -3.24 1.07
CA LYS A 44 -3.03 -2.64 1.93
C LYS A 44 -4.14 -2.01 1.09
N GLU A 45 -3.79 -1.23 0.07
CA GLU A 45 -4.77 -0.62 -0.83
C GLU A 45 -5.64 -1.68 -1.53
N ILE A 46 -5.05 -2.77 -2.03
CA ILE A 46 -5.79 -3.89 -2.62
C ILE A 46 -6.78 -4.50 -1.63
N LEU A 47 -6.39 -4.65 -0.36
CA LEU A 47 -7.28 -5.17 0.67
C LEU A 47 -8.48 -4.23 0.90
N ASP A 48 -8.21 -2.93 0.98
CA ASP A 48 -9.25 -1.91 1.19
C ASP A 48 -10.23 -1.88 0.01
N TYR A 49 -9.74 -1.94 -1.23
CA TYR A 49 -10.60 -2.02 -2.42
C TYR A 49 -11.42 -3.30 -2.46
N LYS A 50 -10.88 -4.45 -2.05
CA LYS A 50 -11.65 -5.69 -1.94
C LYS A 50 -12.79 -5.57 -0.94
N LYS A 51 -12.55 -4.92 0.20
CA LYS A 51 -13.57 -4.67 1.21
C LYS A 51 -14.68 -3.78 0.66
N LEU A 52 -14.31 -2.69 -0.02
CA LEU A 52 -15.26 -1.76 -0.64
C LEU A 52 -16.10 -2.46 -1.72
N LEU A 53 -15.48 -3.30 -2.56
CA LEU A 53 -16.19 -4.07 -3.58
C LEU A 53 -17.20 -5.04 -2.95
N SER A 54 -16.84 -5.70 -1.85
CA SER A 54 -17.76 -6.58 -1.11
C SER A 54 -18.97 -5.80 -0.60
N MET A 55 -18.74 -4.63 0.01
CA MET A 55 -19.84 -3.78 0.50
C MET A 55 -20.77 -3.33 -0.62
N LEU A 56 -20.23 -2.94 -1.78
CA LEU A 56 -21.04 -2.56 -2.93
C LEU A 56 -21.87 -3.73 -3.47
N LYS A 57 -21.29 -4.93 -3.53
CA LYS A 57 -22.00 -6.14 -3.93
C LYS A 57 -23.13 -6.49 -2.96
N ASP A 58 -22.86 -6.40 -1.66
CA ASP A 58 -23.86 -6.66 -0.63
C ASP A 58 -24.99 -5.63 -0.69
N LYS A 59 -24.66 -4.34 -0.89
CA LYS A 59 -25.66 -3.28 -1.10
C LYS A 59 -26.56 -3.59 -2.29
N ALA A 60 -25.99 -3.88 -3.46
CA ALA A 60 -26.77 -4.18 -4.66
C ALA A 60 -27.68 -5.41 -4.46
N ARG A 61 -27.19 -6.43 -3.73
CA ARG A 61 -27.99 -7.60 -3.38
C ARG A 61 -29.14 -7.26 -2.43
N ILE A 62 -28.91 -6.44 -1.42
CA ILE A 62 -29.94 -6.00 -0.48
C ILE A 62 -31.00 -5.15 -1.20
N GLU A 63 -30.58 -4.26 -2.08
CA GLU A 63 -31.49 -3.43 -2.89
C GLU A 63 -32.38 -4.30 -3.79
N ALA A 64 -31.81 -5.32 -4.45
CA ALA A 64 -32.59 -6.27 -5.25
C ALA A 64 -33.63 -7.03 -4.42
N ILE A 65 -33.25 -7.57 -3.25
CA ILE A 65 -34.20 -8.27 -2.36
C ILE A 65 -35.30 -7.32 -1.86
N ALA A 66 -34.93 -6.10 -1.46
CA ALA A 66 -35.88 -5.11 -0.99
C ALA A 66 -36.91 -4.76 -2.07
N GLN A 67 -36.47 -4.55 -3.31
CA GLN A 67 -37.34 -4.16 -4.41
C GLN A 67 -38.14 -5.33 -4.98
N ASP A 68 -37.51 -6.48 -5.22
CA ASP A 68 -38.10 -7.59 -5.96
C ASP A 68 -38.89 -8.55 -5.05
N ASP A 69 -38.33 -8.92 -3.89
CA ASP A 69 -38.97 -9.89 -2.99
C ASP A 69 -39.95 -9.23 -2.02
N LEU A 70 -39.61 -8.02 -1.56
CA LEU A 70 -40.37 -7.31 -0.51
C LEU A 70 -41.24 -6.17 -1.04
N ASN A 71 -41.20 -5.89 -2.36
CA ASN A 71 -41.90 -4.76 -2.99
C ASN A 71 -41.66 -3.41 -2.26
N MET A 72 -40.50 -3.24 -1.63
CA MET A 72 -40.14 -2.00 -0.94
C MET A 72 -39.78 -0.94 -1.97
N VAL A 73 -40.31 0.26 -1.76
CA VAL A 73 -40.09 1.42 -2.65
C VAL A 73 -39.08 2.35 -1.99
N PRO A 74 -38.09 2.89 -2.73
CA PRO A 74 -37.15 3.84 -2.17
C PRO A 74 -37.89 5.07 -1.60
N VAL A 75 -37.58 5.42 -0.36
CA VAL A 75 -38.15 6.59 0.30
C VAL A 75 -37.57 7.83 -0.36
N SER A 76 -38.40 8.56 -1.10
CA SER A 76 -38.09 9.88 -1.62
C SER A 76 -38.87 10.93 -0.85
N SER A 77 -38.36 12.16 -0.80
CA SER A 77 -39.06 13.31 -0.21
C SER A 77 -40.42 13.60 -0.86
N GLN A 78 -40.68 13.07 -2.06
CA GLN A 78 -41.97 13.17 -2.74
C GLN A 78 -43.00 12.13 -2.27
N ASN A 79 -42.55 11.00 -1.72
CA ASN A 79 -43.41 9.89 -1.27
C ASN A 79 -43.53 9.79 0.25
N THR A 80 -42.97 10.76 1.00
CA THR A 80 -42.98 10.73 2.47
C THR A 80 -44.14 11.60 2.98
N VAL A 81 -45.23 10.96 3.44
CA VAL A 81 -46.27 11.67 4.19
C VAL A 81 -45.78 11.87 5.62
N MET A 82 -45.39 13.10 5.96
CA MET A 82 -45.07 13.48 7.33
C MET A 82 -46.37 13.49 8.16
N LEU A 83 -46.57 12.48 9.00
CA LEU A 83 -47.63 12.51 10.02
C LEU A 83 -47.24 13.54 11.09
N LYS A 84 -47.90 14.71 11.08
CA LYS A 84 -47.90 15.62 12.23
C LYS A 84 -48.70 14.95 13.34
N ILE A 85 -48.04 14.65 14.44
CA ILE A 85 -48.69 14.23 15.68
C ILE A 85 -49.07 15.54 16.40
N GLU A 86 -50.38 15.77 16.58
CA GLU A 86 -50.95 16.87 17.36
C GLU A 86 -50.83 16.63 18.87
#